data_AF-A0A1C4M8W0-F1
#
_entry.id   AF-A0A1C4M8W0-F1
#
_cell.length_a   1.000
_cell.length_b   1.000
_cell.length_c   1.000
_cell.angle_alpha   90.00
_cell.angle_beta   90.00
_cell.angle_gamma   90.00
#
_symmetry.space_group_name_H-M   'P 1'
#
loop_
_entity.id
_entity.type
_entity.pdbx_description
1 polymer ?
#
loop_
_entity_poly.entity_id
_entity_poly.type
_entity_poly.pdbx_seq_one_letter_code
_entity_poly.pdbx_strand_id
1 'polypeptide(L)'
;MATPRRTTADGFELQFGTNHLGHFALTGRLLPALAAASAGRVVTVSSRLHTLGRLDFRDLQSKRHYGRVRAYANSKLANLLFTAELDRRARAAGLTLRAYAVHPGYTATSLLTTGQPALLRTLLAVPNALVAVRPLTGALPALCAATLPGLPGGTFLAPRGRGSLRGAPALVTPSARARHRPTATRLWEISPDPDRRPLRLPLRRADGRPPDPVAAADAVHGLGRPDAAPRAGVTVGACT
;
A
#
# COMPACT_ATOMS: atom_id res chain seq x y z
N MET A 1 2.21 16.08 -0.11
CA MET A 1 1.15 15.75 -1.10
C MET A 1 0.72 17.03 -1.79
N ALA A 2 -0.17 16.95 -2.79
CA ALA A 2 -0.71 18.13 -3.46
C ALA A 2 0.38 19.11 -3.93
N THR A 3 1.47 18.58 -4.46
CA THR A 3 2.62 19.33 -4.98
C THR A 3 2.32 19.86 -6.39
N PRO A 4 3.04 20.90 -6.87
CA PRO A 4 3.07 21.22 -8.30
C PRO A 4 3.45 20.00 -9.14
N ARG A 5 3.07 20.00 -10.43
CA ARG A 5 3.41 18.89 -11.34
C ARG A 5 4.93 18.82 -11.46
N ARG A 6 5.49 17.67 -11.10
CA ARG A 6 6.90 17.32 -11.25
C ARG A 6 6.99 15.88 -11.73
N THR A 7 8.17 15.49 -12.17
CA THR A 7 8.46 14.10 -12.54
C THR A 7 9.50 13.49 -11.61
N THR A 8 9.45 12.17 -11.42
CA THR A 8 10.54 11.37 -10.87
C THR A 8 11.73 11.37 -11.85
N ALA A 9 12.87 10.82 -11.42
CA ALA A 9 14.03 10.60 -12.30
C ALA A 9 13.67 9.74 -13.53
N ASP A 10 12.76 8.77 -13.36
CA ASP A 10 12.28 7.91 -14.44
C ASP A 10 11.17 8.52 -15.32
N GLY A 11 10.83 9.80 -15.11
CA GLY A 11 9.85 10.53 -15.93
C GLY A 11 8.38 10.31 -15.56
N PHE A 12 8.08 9.65 -14.44
CA PHE A 12 6.70 9.48 -13.95
C PHE A 12 6.21 10.72 -13.20
N GLU A 13 4.91 11.04 -13.24
CA GLU A 13 4.31 12.06 -12.37
C GLU A 13 4.67 11.78 -10.91
N LEU A 14 5.18 12.78 -10.20
CA LEU A 14 5.84 12.61 -8.91
C LEU A 14 5.00 11.87 -7.87
N GLN A 15 3.72 12.22 -7.70
CA GLN A 15 2.89 11.60 -6.67
C GLN A 15 2.52 10.15 -7.03
N PHE A 16 2.19 9.88 -8.29
CA PHE A 16 1.89 8.54 -8.78
C PHE A 16 3.14 7.65 -8.80
N GLY A 17 4.26 8.19 -9.29
CA GLY A 17 5.56 7.55 -9.33
C GLY A 17 6.03 7.13 -7.94
N THR A 18 6.05 8.06 -6.98
CA THR A 18 6.51 7.78 -5.63
C THR A 18 5.53 6.90 -4.85
N ASN A 19 4.24 7.22 -4.85
CA ASN A 19 3.29 6.57 -3.93
C ASN A 19 2.80 5.20 -4.41
N HIS A 20 2.85 4.93 -5.73
CA HIS A 20 2.36 3.69 -6.33
C HIS A 20 3.47 2.95 -7.10
N LEU A 21 4.05 3.55 -8.15
CA LEU A 21 4.98 2.81 -9.03
C LEU A 21 6.26 2.35 -8.32
N GLY A 22 6.87 3.20 -7.51
CA GLY A 22 8.05 2.82 -6.73
C GLY A 22 7.75 1.71 -5.72
N HIS A 23 6.56 1.71 -5.12
CA HIS A 23 6.13 0.67 -4.18
C HIS A 23 5.74 -0.63 -4.90
N PHE A 24 5.12 -0.54 -6.08
CA PHE A 24 4.86 -1.69 -6.95
C PHE A 24 6.18 -2.38 -7.31
N ALA A 25 7.17 -1.59 -7.73
CA ALA A 25 8.51 -2.05 -8.06
C ALA A 25 9.25 -2.69 -6.88
N LEU A 26 9.25 -2.00 -5.72
CA LEU A 26 9.84 -2.52 -4.49
C LEU A 26 9.19 -3.84 -4.07
N THR A 27 7.85 -3.91 -4.08
CA THR A 27 7.13 -5.13 -3.73
C THR A 27 7.54 -6.27 -4.64
N GLY A 28 7.69 -6.00 -5.95
CA GLY A 28 8.13 -7.00 -6.91
C GLY A 28 9.49 -7.61 -6.60
N ARG A 29 10.47 -6.77 -6.25
CA ARG A 29 11.80 -7.22 -5.82
C ARG A 29 11.77 -8.05 -4.54
N LEU A 30 10.84 -7.76 -3.64
CA LEU A 30 10.69 -8.47 -2.37
C LEU A 30 9.80 -9.73 -2.49
N LEU A 31 9.13 -9.95 -3.62
CA LEU A 31 8.19 -11.07 -3.77
C LEU A 31 8.80 -12.45 -3.47
N PRO A 32 10.04 -12.79 -3.89
CA PRO A 32 10.61 -14.09 -3.58
C PRO A 32 10.73 -14.33 -2.07
N ALA A 33 11.26 -13.36 -1.32
CA ALA A 33 11.36 -13.43 0.14
C ALA A 33 9.99 -13.45 0.82
N LEU A 34 9.06 -12.61 0.34
CA LEU A 34 7.68 -12.56 0.85
C LEU A 34 6.92 -13.88 0.61
N ALA A 35 7.18 -14.55 -0.51
CA ALA A 35 6.58 -15.84 -0.87
C ALA A 35 7.20 -17.01 -0.12
N ALA A 36 8.50 -16.93 0.22
CA ALA A 36 9.19 -17.93 1.02
C ALA A 36 8.81 -17.85 2.51
N ALA A 37 8.37 -16.68 2.99
CA ALA A 37 7.94 -16.49 4.36
C ALA A 37 6.71 -17.34 4.73
N SER A 38 6.72 -17.91 5.94
CA SER A 38 5.61 -18.73 6.44
C SER A 38 4.29 -17.96 6.61
N ALA A 39 4.36 -16.63 6.69
CA ALA A 39 3.23 -15.70 6.77
C ALA A 39 3.61 -14.33 6.19
N GLY A 40 4.03 -14.28 4.92
CA GLY A 40 4.40 -13.02 4.25
C GLY A 40 3.25 -12.00 4.25
N ARG A 41 3.58 -10.73 4.48
CA ARG A 41 2.59 -9.63 4.52
C ARG A 41 3.09 -8.41 3.76
N VAL A 42 2.22 -7.82 2.94
CA VAL A 42 2.43 -6.49 2.35
C VAL A 42 1.36 -5.56 2.88
N VAL A 43 1.78 -4.50 3.58
CA VAL A 43 0.87 -3.49 4.13
C VAL A 43 1.05 -2.18 3.36
N THR A 44 0.04 -1.81 2.57
CA THR A 44 0.08 -0.61 1.73
C THR A 44 -0.71 0.53 2.36
N VAL A 45 -0.04 1.67 2.58
CA VAL A 45 -0.70 2.86 3.14
C VAL A 45 -1.43 3.66 2.06
N SER A 46 -2.76 3.70 2.17
CA SER A 46 -3.67 4.51 1.37
C SER A 46 -4.18 5.74 2.15
N SER A 47 -5.25 6.36 1.69
CA SER A 47 -5.87 7.56 2.28
C SER A 47 -7.36 7.59 1.98
N ARG A 48 -8.15 8.27 2.83
CA ARG A 48 -9.54 8.63 2.52
C ARG A 48 -9.69 9.33 1.16
N LEU A 49 -8.68 10.10 0.74
CA LEU A 49 -8.67 10.80 -0.56
C LEU A 49 -8.76 9.85 -1.77
N HIS A 50 -8.55 8.54 -1.61
CA HIS A 50 -8.78 7.56 -2.68
C HIS A 50 -10.21 7.61 -3.24
N THR A 51 -11.21 8.04 -2.46
CA THR A 51 -12.62 8.12 -2.89
C THR A 51 -12.83 9.13 -4.01
N LEU A 52 -11.97 10.16 -4.08
CA LEU A 52 -11.95 11.17 -5.14
C LEU A 52 -11.16 10.71 -6.38
N GLY A 53 -10.40 9.62 -6.26
CA GLY A 53 -9.55 9.11 -7.32
C GLY A 53 -10.36 8.62 -8.53
N ARG A 54 -9.86 8.92 -9.72
CA ARG A 54 -10.34 8.44 -11.01
C ARG A 54 -9.14 8.22 -11.93
N LEU A 55 -8.79 6.96 -12.16
CA LEU A 55 -7.68 6.60 -13.03
C LEU A 55 -8.11 6.75 -14.49
N ASP A 56 -7.53 7.73 -15.18
CA ASP A 56 -7.61 7.84 -16.63
C ASP A 56 -6.38 7.17 -17.23
N PHE A 57 -6.56 5.97 -17.79
CA PHE A 57 -5.49 5.20 -18.42
C PHE A 57 -4.88 5.89 -19.66
N ARG A 58 -5.57 6.88 -20.23
CA ARG A 58 -5.06 7.68 -21.36
C ARG A 58 -4.19 8.85 -20.89
N ASP A 59 -4.25 9.21 -19.61
CA ASP A 59 -3.46 10.31 -19.02
C ASP A 59 -3.03 10.03 -17.57
N LEU A 60 -2.54 8.82 -17.27
CA LEU A 60 -2.12 8.45 -15.90
C LEU A 60 -1.03 9.37 -15.35
N GLN A 61 -0.16 9.87 -16.24
CA GLN A 61 0.94 10.78 -15.90
C GLN A 61 0.49 12.25 -15.80
N SER A 62 -0.84 12.49 -15.87
CA SER A 62 -1.46 13.81 -15.75
C SER A 62 -0.75 14.88 -16.58
N LYS A 63 -0.47 14.57 -17.85
CA LYS A 63 0.20 15.44 -18.82
C LYS A 63 -0.78 16.46 -19.40
N ARG A 64 -2.06 16.09 -19.58
CA ARG A 64 -3.08 16.98 -20.16
C ARG A 64 -3.74 17.84 -19.10
N HIS A 65 -4.17 17.22 -18.01
CA HIS A 65 -4.83 17.93 -16.92
C HIS A 65 -4.21 17.52 -15.58
N TYR A 66 -3.47 18.43 -14.95
CA TYR A 66 -2.91 18.20 -13.63
C TYR A 66 -3.74 18.88 -12.54
N GLY A 67 -4.23 18.08 -11.60
CA GLY A 67 -4.85 18.57 -10.37
C GLY A 67 -4.08 18.01 -9.19
N ARG A 68 -3.52 18.89 -8.33
CA ARG A 68 -2.61 18.50 -7.23
C ARG A 68 -3.22 17.44 -6.30
N VAL A 69 -4.47 17.67 -5.86
CA VAL A 69 -5.23 16.75 -5.02
C VAL A 69 -5.68 15.53 -5.81
N ARG A 70 -6.05 15.70 -7.08
CA ARG A 70 -6.48 14.59 -7.96
C ARG A 70 -5.35 13.60 -8.21
N ALA A 71 -4.13 14.06 -8.49
CA ALA A 71 -2.97 13.20 -8.69
C ALA A 71 -2.68 12.36 -7.43
N TYR A 72 -2.75 12.99 -6.24
CA TYR A 72 -2.64 12.29 -4.97
C TYR A 72 -3.78 11.28 -4.75
N ALA A 73 -5.02 11.68 -4.99
CA ALA A 73 -6.19 10.82 -4.87
C ALA A 73 -6.08 9.60 -5.80
N ASN A 74 -5.62 9.81 -7.03
CA ASN A 74 -5.34 8.76 -8.01
C ASN A 74 -4.26 7.80 -7.51
N SER A 75 -3.15 8.30 -6.96
CA SER A 75 -2.12 7.43 -6.41
C SER A 75 -2.62 6.61 -5.21
N LYS A 76 -3.49 7.18 -4.37
CA LYS A 76 -4.07 6.46 -3.22
C LYS A 76 -5.16 5.46 -3.63
N LEU A 77 -5.89 5.72 -4.71
CA LEU A 77 -6.76 4.73 -5.34
C LEU A 77 -5.94 3.58 -5.94
N ALA A 78 -4.84 3.88 -6.62
CA ALA A 78 -3.93 2.89 -7.18
C ALA A 78 -3.39 1.93 -6.09
N ASN A 79 -3.04 2.43 -4.92
CA ASN A 79 -2.61 1.61 -3.77
C ASN A 79 -3.65 0.56 -3.33
N LEU A 80 -4.94 0.91 -3.34
CA LEU A 80 -6.02 -0.03 -2.97
C LEU A 80 -6.24 -1.09 -4.06
N LEU A 81 -6.23 -0.66 -5.32
CA LEU A 81 -6.34 -1.57 -6.46
C LEU A 81 -5.16 -2.55 -6.51
N PHE A 82 -3.94 -2.05 -6.26
CA PHE A 82 -2.73 -2.85 -6.14
C PHE A 82 -2.86 -3.90 -5.04
N THR A 83 -3.29 -3.49 -3.84
CA THR A 83 -3.46 -4.42 -2.71
C THR A 83 -4.45 -5.53 -3.04
N ALA A 84 -5.60 -5.17 -3.61
CA ALA A 84 -6.64 -6.14 -3.98
C ALA A 84 -6.13 -7.14 -5.03
N GLU A 85 -5.41 -6.65 -6.04
CA GLU A 85 -4.87 -7.49 -7.11
C GLU A 85 -3.70 -8.36 -6.66
N LEU A 86 -2.79 -7.83 -5.81
CA LEU A 86 -1.69 -8.58 -5.22
C LEU A 86 -2.23 -9.76 -4.41
N ASP A 87 -3.19 -9.53 -3.50
CA ASP A 87 -3.78 -10.59 -2.69
C ASP A 87 -4.52 -11.63 -3.55
N ARG A 88 -5.29 -11.16 -4.55
CA ARG A 88 -6.00 -12.06 -5.46
C ARG A 88 -5.04 -12.97 -6.22
N ARG A 89 -3.96 -12.42 -6.76
CA ARG A 89 -2.97 -13.19 -7.52
C ARG A 89 -2.14 -14.09 -6.61
N ALA A 90 -1.78 -13.65 -5.40
CA ALA A 90 -1.06 -14.47 -4.42
C ALA A 90 -1.89 -15.70 -4.03
N ARG A 91 -3.19 -15.52 -3.78
CA ARG A 91 -4.12 -16.62 -3.55
C ARG A 91 -4.21 -17.58 -4.73
N ALA A 92 -4.35 -17.05 -5.94
CA ALA A 92 -4.42 -17.86 -7.15
C ALA A 92 -3.13 -18.67 -7.39
N ALA A 93 -1.98 -18.15 -6.95
CA ALA A 93 -0.68 -18.83 -7.00
C ALA A 93 -0.42 -19.79 -5.81
N GLY A 94 -1.39 -19.93 -4.88
CA GLY A 94 -1.28 -20.80 -3.72
C GLY A 94 -0.33 -20.31 -2.62
N LEU A 95 0.09 -19.04 -2.67
CA LEU A 95 1.04 -18.46 -1.71
C LEU A 95 0.39 -18.18 -0.35
N THR A 96 1.21 -18.23 0.71
CA THR A 96 0.84 -17.80 2.08
C THR A 96 0.79 -16.28 2.22
N LEU A 97 1.40 -15.56 1.27
CA LEU A 97 1.45 -14.10 1.20
C LEU A 97 0.04 -13.48 1.21
N ARG A 98 -0.16 -12.51 2.09
CA ARG A 98 -1.38 -11.68 2.15
C ARG A 98 -1.02 -10.21 1.92
N ALA A 99 -1.88 -9.50 1.19
CA ALA A 99 -1.76 -8.06 1.04
C ALA A 99 -2.89 -7.34 1.77
N TYR A 100 -2.55 -6.23 2.42
CA TYR A 100 -3.46 -5.43 3.24
C TYR A 100 -3.30 -3.96 2.86
N ALA A 101 -4.39 -3.21 2.95
CA ALA A 101 -4.37 -1.77 2.81
C ALA A 101 -4.74 -1.12 4.14
N VAL A 102 -4.16 0.04 4.41
CA VAL A 102 -4.46 0.79 5.64
C VAL A 102 -4.64 2.27 5.36
N HIS A 103 -5.47 2.94 6.15
CA HIS A 103 -5.55 4.39 6.20
C HIS A 103 -5.30 4.84 7.65
N PRO A 104 -4.36 5.75 7.90
CA PRO A 104 -4.03 6.17 9.27
C PRO A 104 -5.05 7.12 9.91
N GLY A 105 -6.17 7.44 9.24
CA GLY A 105 -7.05 8.53 9.65
C GLY A 105 -6.54 9.91 9.21
N TYR A 106 -7.17 10.95 9.75
CA TYR A 106 -6.70 12.32 9.60
C TYR A 106 -5.55 12.55 10.58
N THR A 107 -4.33 12.34 10.12
CA THR A 107 -3.12 12.61 10.89
C THR A 107 -2.61 14.02 10.57
N ALA A 108 -2.21 14.81 11.58
CA ALA A 108 -1.45 16.05 11.40
C ALA A 108 -0.08 15.67 10.90
N THR A 109 -0.02 15.31 9.64
CA THR A 109 1.24 15.07 8.98
C THR A 109 1.60 16.35 8.26
N SER A 110 2.90 16.63 8.21
CA SER A 110 3.48 17.71 7.43
C SER A 110 3.11 17.64 5.93
N LEU A 111 2.42 16.58 5.48
CA LEU A 111 1.89 16.42 4.14
C LEU A 111 1.04 17.60 3.64
N LEU A 112 0.30 18.29 4.54
CA LEU A 112 -0.49 19.49 4.22
C LEU A 112 0.35 20.78 4.17
N THR A 113 1.50 20.79 4.85
CA THR A 113 2.31 22.01 5.10
C THR A 113 3.60 22.06 4.28
N THR A 114 4.12 20.91 3.84
CA THR A 114 5.34 20.81 3.03
C THR A 114 5.09 21.36 1.62
N GLY A 115 5.83 22.40 1.25
CA GLY A 115 5.76 23.04 -0.08
C GLY A 115 4.68 24.13 -0.24
N GLN A 116 4.03 24.55 0.86
CA GLN A 116 3.09 25.68 0.86
C GLN A 116 3.77 26.99 1.31
N PRO A 117 3.30 28.17 0.85
CA PRO A 117 3.76 29.47 1.35
C PRO A 117 3.59 29.60 2.87
N ALA A 118 4.49 30.33 3.54
CA ALA A 118 4.56 30.41 4.99
C ALA A 118 3.22 30.80 5.66
N LEU A 119 2.49 31.74 5.07
CA LEU A 119 1.18 32.19 5.56
C LEU A 119 0.13 31.06 5.53
N LEU A 120 0.04 30.34 4.40
CA LEU A 120 -0.88 29.21 4.23
C LEU A 120 -0.46 28.02 5.11
N ARG A 121 0.85 27.84 5.32
CA ARG A 121 1.41 26.83 6.22
C ARG A 121 0.96 27.04 7.67
N THR A 122 1.00 28.28 8.16
CA THR A 122 0.58 28.64 9.52
C THR A 122 -0.94 28.54 9.67
N LEU A 123 -1.70 29.05 8.69
CA LEU A 123 -3.17 28.93 8.65
C LEU A 123 -3.66 27.48 8.64
N LEU A 124 -2.96 26.59 7.94
CA LEU A 124 -3.31 25.16 7.89
C LEU A 124 -2.73 24.36 9.07
N ALA A 125 -1.73 24.86 9.79
CA ALA A 125 -1.11 24.13 10.90
C ALA A 125 -1.98 24.11 12.16
N VAL A 126 -2.66 25.22 12.48
CA VAL A 126 -3.45 25.38 13.72
C VAL A 126 -4.69 24.46 13.76
N PRO A 127 -5.53 24.36 12.70
CA PRO A 127 -6.66 23.43 12.68
C PRO A 127 -6.21 21.97 12.57
N ASN A 128 -5.07 21.72 11.92
CA ASN A 128 -4.53 20.38 11.68
C ASN A 128 -4.06 19.73 13.00
N ALA A 129 -3.43 20.48 13.91
CA ALA A 129 -3.05 19.98 15.24
C ALA A 129 -4.26 19.58 16.11
N LEU A 130 -5.39 20.27 15.97
CA LEU A 130 -6.62 20.01 16.75
C LEU A 130 -7.44 18.81 16.22
N VAL A 131 -7.41 18.56 14.91
CA VAL A 131 -8.18 17.48 14.23
C VAL A 131 -7.34 16.23 13.98
N ALA A 132 -6.03 16.31 14.14
CA ALA A 132 -5.12 15.19 13.99
C ALA A 132 -5.24 14.12 15.06
N VAL A 133 -5.17 12.86 14.66
CA VAL A 133 -4.87 11.76 15.57
C VAL A 133 -3.37 11.78 15.91
N ARG A 134 -3.01 11.41 17.15
CA ARG A 134 -1.60 11.24 17.57
C ARG A 134 -0.92 10.26 16.61
N PRO A 135 0.37 10.43 16.27
CA PRO A 135 1.08 9.54 15.35
C PRO A 135 0.95 8.05 15.70
N LEU A 136 1.01 7.72 17.00
CA LEU A 136 0.80 6.37 17.50
C LEU A 136 -0.59 5.82 17.15
N THR A 137 -1.65 6.62 17.35
CA THR A 137 -3.02 6.23 16.98
C THR A 137 -3.16 6.06 15.46
N GLY A 138 -2.49 6.89 14.67
CA GLY A 138 -2.45 6.74 13.21
C GLY A 138 -1.69 5.51 12.72
N ALA A 139 -0.76 4.98 13.52
CA ALA A 139 -0.01 3.77 13.21
C ALA A 139 -0.79 2.49 13.52
N LEU A 140 -1.81 2.52 14.39
CA LEU A 140 -2.56 1.34 14.82
C LEU A 140 -3.13 0.51 13.65
N PRO A 141 -3.74 1.08 12.60
CA PRO A 141 -4.21 0.28 11.46
C PRO A 141 -3.07 -0.48 10.75
N ALA A 142 -1.89 0.14 10.63
CA ALA A 142 -0.72 -0.50 10.02
C ALA A 142 -0.17 -1.62 10.92
N LEU A 143 -0.09 -1.39 12.23
CA LEU A 143 0.31 -2.41 13.21
C LEU A 143 -0.63 -3.61 13.16
N CYS A 144 -1.94 -3.39 13.23
CA CYS A 144 -2.92 -4.48 13.15
C CYS A 144 -2.81 -5.25 11.82
N ALA A 145 -2.64 -4.56 10.68
CA ALA A 145 -2.42 -5.23 9.40
C ALA A 145 -1.14 -6.08 9.39
N ALA A 146 -0.07 -5.59 10.02
CA ALA A 146 1.23 -6.24 10.06
C ALA A 146 1.28 -7.43 11.05
N THR A 147 0.54 -7.37 12.16
CA THR A 147 0.74 -8.31 13.28
C THR A 147 -0.47 -9.18 13.61
N LEU A 148 -1.70 -8.75 13.31
CA LEU A 148 -2.90 -9.48 13.74
C LEU A 148 -3.01 -10.83 13.00
N PRO A 149 -2.98 -11.97 13.70
CA PRO A 149 -3.11 -13.29 13.08
C PRO A 149 -4.51 -13.49 12.49
N GLY A 150 -4.62 -14.30 11.45
CA GLY A 150 -5.91 -14.66 10.84
C GLY A 150 -6.63 -13.55 10.06
N LEU A 151 -6.07 -12.34 9.97
CA LEU A 151 -6.67 -11.26 9.22
C LEU A 151 -6.82 -11.64 7.72
N PRO A 152 -8.04 -11.61 7.14
CA PRO A 152 -8.24 -11.95 5.74
C PRO A 152 -7.45 -11.03 4.81
N GLY A 153 -6.80 -11.62 3.81
CA GLY A 153 -6.09 -10.85 2.79
C GLY A 153 -7.04 -10.00 1.93
N GLY A 154 -6.50 -8.94 1.33
CA GLY A 154 -7.25 -7.96 0.55
C GLY A 154 -8.10 -7.00 1.39
N THR A 155 -7.98 -7.04 2.72
CA THR A 155 -8.73 -6.16 3.62
C THR A 155 -8.17 -4.74 3.65
N PHE A 156 -9.05 -3.79 3.96
CA PHE A 156 -8.71 -2.39 4.17
C PHE A 156 -9.05 -1.99 5.61
N LEU A 157 -8.04 -1.60 6.37
CA LEU A 157 -8.18 -1.14 7.76
C LEU A 157 -8.13 0.39 7.83
N ALA A 158 -9.08 0.99 8.54
CA ALA A 158 -9.10 2.43 8.80
C ALA A 158 -9.76 2.70 10.14
N PRO A 159 -9.63 3.92 10.70
CA PRO A 159 -10.37 4.29 11.89
C PRO A 159 -11.89 4.14 11.70
N ARG A 160 -12.59 3.60 12.70
CA ARG A 160 -14.05 3.35 12.64
C ARG A 160 -14.90 4.62 12.65
N GLY A 161 -14.40 5.71 13.20
CA GLY A 161 -15.18 6.93 13.44
C GLY A 161 -15.71 7.59 12.17
N ARG A 162 -16.55 8.62 12.34
CA ARG A 162 -17.18 9.34 11.23
C ARG A 162 -16.17 9.73 10.16
N GLY A 163 -16.44 9.32 8.93
CA GLY A 163 -15.57 9.58 7.79
C GLY A 163 -14.19 8.91 7.87
N SER A 164 -14.02 7.86 8.68
CA SER A 164 -12.72 7.21 8.91
C SER A 164 -11.61 8.17 9.35
N LEU A 165 -11.96 9.25 10.03
CA LEU A 165 -11.01 10.29 10.43
C LEU A 165 -10.27 9.92 11.72
N ARG A 166 -10.95 9.30 12.69
CA ARG A 166 -10.44 8.95 14.03
C ARG A 166 -11.14 7.68 14.57
N GLY A 167 -10.61 7.11 15.64
CA GLY A 167 -11.15 5.92 16.32
C GLY A 167 -10.29 4.67 16.15
N ALA A 168 -10.69 3.57 16.79
CA ALA A 168 -9.99 2.29 16.73
C ALA A 168 -9.93 1.74 15.30
N PRO A 169 -8.88 0.97 14.94
CA PRO A 169 -8.81 0.29 13.65
C PRO A 169 -10.00 -0.64 13.45
N ALA A 170 -10.63 -0.54 12.29
CA ALA A 170 -11.71 -1.42 11.87
C ALA A 170 -11.55 -1.79 10.41
N LEU A 171 -12.10 -2.95 10.06
CA LEU A 171 -12.32 -3.31 8.66
C LEU A 171 -13.31 -2.33 8.06
N VAL A 172 -12.91 -1.71 6.95
CA VAL A 172 -13.74 -0.76 6.22
C VAL A 172 -13.87 -1.17 4.77
N THR A 173 -15.05 -0.96 4.21
CA THR A 173 -15.28 -1.15 2.79
C THR A 173 -14.71 0.05 2.03
N PRO A 174 -13.75 -0.14 1.09
CA PRO A 174 -13.20 0.97 0.31
C PRO A 174 -14.25 1.54 -0.67
N SER A 175 -13.91 2.52 -1.50
CA SER A 175 -14.84 2.98 -2.55
C SER A 175 -15.16 1.89 -3.58
N ALA A 176 -16.29 1.99 -4.29
CA ALA A 176 -16.63 1.07 -5.37
C ALA A 176 -15.54 1.02 -6.47
N ARG A 177 -14.94 2.17 -6.80
CA ARG A 177 -13.82 2.26 -7.75
C ARG A 177 -12.60 1.47 -7.30
N ALA A 178 -12.30 1.49 -6.00
CA ALA A 178 -11.19 0.72 -5.42
C ALA A 178 -11.44 -0.79 -5.39
N ARG A 179 -12.68 -1.25 -5.60
CA ARG A 179 -13.03 -2.67 -5.76
C ARG A 179 -13.25 -3.08 -7.22
N HIS A 180 -13.05 -2.18 -8.18
CA HIS A 180 -13.33 -2.46 -9.58
C HIS A 180 -12.24 -3.35 -10.18
N ARG A 181 -12.52 -4.66 -10.24
CA ARG A 181 -11.56 -5.69 -10.64
C ARG A 181 -10.92 -5.45 -12.02
N PRO A 182 -11.66 -5.11 -13.10
CA PRO A 182 -11.03 -4.83 -14.39
C PRO A 182 -10.01 -3.68 -14.34
N THR A 183 -10.29 -2.64 -13.55
CA THR A 183 -9.33 -1.53 -13.35
C THR A 183 -8.10 -1.99 -12.57
N ALA A 184 -8.27 -2.85 -11.56
CA ALA A 184 -7.15 -3.40 -10.79
C ALA A 184 -6.22 -4.26 -11.68
N THR A 185 -6.81 -5.17 -12.46
CA THR A 185 -6.08 -5.98 -13.45
C THR A 185 -5.33 -5.09 -14.44
N ARG A 186 -6.03 -4.11 -15.04
CA ARG A 186 -5.44 -3.21 -16.03
C ARG A 186 -4.29 -2.40 -15.44
N LEU A 187 -4.47 -1.86 -14.23
CA LEU A 187 -3.44 -1.10 -13.52
C LEU A 187 -2.20 -1.97 -13.24
N TRP A 188 -2.38 -3.23 -12.85
CA TRP A 188 -1.28 -4.17 -12.63
C TRP A 188 -0.47 -4.41 -13.90
N GLU A 189 -1.14 -4.65 -15.02
CA GLU A 189 -0.49 -4.95 -16.31
C GLU A 189 0.37 -3.81 -16.84
N ILE A 190 -0.06 -2.56 -16.62
CA ILE A 190 0.64 -1.38 -17.13
C ILE A 190 1.63 -0.79 -16.12
N SER A 191 1.56 -1.20 -14.85
CA SER A 191 2.51 -0.74 -13.84
C SER A 191 3.83 -1.47 -14.11
N PRO A 192 4.92 -0.76 -14.48
CA PRO A 192 6.18 -1.40 -14.77
C PRO A 192 6.75 -2.07 -13.52
N ASP A 193 7.19 -3.32 -13.67
CA ASP A 193 8.19 -3.91 -12.78
C ASP A 193 9.53 -3.17 -12.97
N PRO A 194 10.47 -3.24 -12.02
CA PRO A 194 11.84 -2.74 -12.15
C PRO A 194 12.53 -3.02 -13.49
N ASP A 195 12.29 -4.19 -14.10
CA ASP A 195 12.86 -4.54 -15.40
C ASP A 195 11.96 -4.18 -16.59
N ARG A 196 10.92 -3.35 -16.36
CA ARG A 196 9.84 -3.01 -17.30
C ARG A 196 9.08 -4.23 -17.83
N ARG A 197 9.11 -5.34 -17.10
CA ARG A 197 8.35 -6.56 -17.38
C ARG A 197 7.03 -6.55 -16.58
N PRO A 198 6.04 -7.40 -16.91
CA PRO A 198 4.87 -7.57 -16.05
C PRO A 198 5.28 -8.25 -14.74
N LEU A 199 4.84 -7.72 -13.59
CA LEU A 199 5.09 -8.34 -12.28
C LEU A 199 4.50 -9.76 -12.23
N ARG A 200 5.36 -10.77 -12.02
CA ARG A 200 4.99 -12.18 -11.92
C ARG A 200 5.19 -12.67 -10.49
N LEU A 201 4.18 -13.33 -9.94
CA LEU A 201 4.31 -14.02 -8.66
C LEU A 201 4.97 -15.38 -8.87
N PRO A 202 5.83 -15.83 -7.94
CA PRO A 202 6.30 -17.20 -7.94
C PRO A 202 5.10 -18.13 -7.72
N LEU A 203 5.09 -19.27 -8.42
CA LEU A 203 4.14 -20.33 -8.13
C LEU A 203 4.61 -21.11 -6.90
N ARG A 204 3.67 -21.51 -6.03
CA ARG A 204 4.00 -22.44 -4.96
C ARG A 204 4.43 -23.78 -5.58
N ARG A 205 5.56 -24.33 -5.12
CA ARG A 205 6.03 -25.65 -5.56
C ARG A 205 5.04 -26.73 -5.12
N ALA A 206 4.85 -27.74 -5.97
CA ALA A 206 3.90 -28.84 -5.74
C ALA A 206 4.23 -29.68 -4.50
N ASP A 207 5.48 -29.66 -4.03
CA ASP A 207 5.97 -30.33 -2.83
C ASP A 207 5.59 -29.61 -1.51
N GLY A 208 4.86 -28.48 -1.59
CA GLY A 208 4.44 -27.72 -0.42
C GLY A 208 5.56 -26.92 0.26
N ARG A 209 6.80 -27.03 -0.22
CA ARG A 209 7.97 -26.30 0.29
C ARG A 209 7.91 -24.84 -0.19
N PRO A 210 8.28 -23.85 0.64
CA PRO A 210 8.44 -22.49 0.16
C PRO A 210 9.41 -22.45 -1.04
N PRO A 211 9.19 -21.57 -2.03
CA PRO A 211 10.15 -21.39 -3.12
C PRO A 211 11.54 -21.13 -2.53
N ASP A 212 12.57 -21.73 -3.12
CA ASP A 212 13.92 -21.70 -2.55
C ASP A 212 14.37 -20.26 -2.28
N PRO A 213 14.64 -19.88 -1.03
CA PRO A 213 15.14 -18.54 -0.74
C PRO A 213 16.53 -18.32 -1.35
N VAL A 214 17.30 -19.40 -1.53
CA VAL A 214 18.69 -19.38 -2.00
C VAL A 214 18.76 -19.26 -3.53
N ALA A 215 17.92 -19.99 -4.28
CA ALA A 215 17.88 -19.83 -5.74
C ALA A 215 17.37 -18.46 -6.23
N ALA A 216 16.64 -17.71 -5.38
CA ALA A 216 16.21 -16.34 -5.66
C ALA A 216 17.19 -15.27 -5.14
N ALA A 217 18.01 -15.58 -4.14
CA ALA A 217 19.00 -14.69 -3.54
C ALA A 217 20.42 -14.86 -4.11
N ASP A 218 20.76 -16.01 -4.70
CA ASP A 218 22.07 -16.27 -5.31
C ASP A 218 22.29 -15.46 -6.61
N ALA A 219 21.25 -14.77 -7.10
CA ALA A 219 21.40 -13.72 -8.11
C ALA A 219 21.91 -12.38 -7.52
N VAL A 220 21.91 -12.20 -6.19
CA VAL A 220 22.27 -10.95 -5.49
C VAL A 220 22.91 -11.27 -4.12
N HIS A 221 24.19 -11.67 -4.15
CA HIS A 221 25.18 -11.78 -3.06
C HIS A 221 24.75 -12.14 -1.61
N GLY A 222 25.34 -13.24 -1.13
CA GLY A 222 25.07 -13.86 0.16
C GLY A 222 25.61 -13.14 1.40
N LEU A 223 24.83 -13.26 2.48
CA LEU A 223 25.25 -13.22 3.87
C LEU A 223 24.32 -14.12 4.70
N GLY A 224 24.88 -14.79 5.70
CA GLY A 224 24.35 -15.96 6.38
C GLY A 224 23.17 -15.77 7.36
N ARG A 225 22.65 -16.93 7.79
CA ARG A 225 21.50 -17.19 8.67
C ARG A 225 21.66 -16.65 10.10
N PRO A 226 20.53 -16.48 10.82
CA PRO A 226 20.33 -17.35 11.99
C PRO A 226 18.89 -17.90 12.16
N ASP A 227 18.80 -18.82 13.13
CA ASP A 227 17.78 -19.85 13.37
C ASP A 227 16.42 -19.41 13.94
N ALA A 228 15.49 -20.35 13.86
CA ALA A 228 14.08 -20.27 14.23
C ALA A 228 13.79 -20.53 15.72
N ALA A 229 12.68 -19.96 16.22
CA ALA A 229 12.03 -20.34 17.48
C ALA A 229 10.49 -20.13 17.39
N PRO A 230 9.68 -20.75 18.28
CA PRO A 230 8.40 -21.37 17.92
C PRO A 230 7.14 -20.49 18.10
N ARG A 231 6.05 -20.93 17.48
CA ARG A 231 4.71 -20.30 17.46
C ARG A 231 3.90 -20.65 18.70
N ALA A 232 3.37 -19.64 19.39
CA ALA A 232 2.29 -19.77 20.37
C ALA A 232 0.96 -19.33 19.74
N GLY A 233 -0.11 -20.10 20.01
CA GLY A 233 -1.47 -19.78 19.59
C GLY A 233 -2.04 -18.61 20.38
N VAL A 234 -2.64 -17.65 19.68
CA VAL A 234 -3.35 -16.51 20.28
C VAL A 234 -4.71 -16.38 19.62
N THR A 235 -5.74 -16.44 20.45
CA THR A 235 -7.15 -16.18 20.15
C THR A 235 -7.36 -14.75 19.68
N VAL A 236 -8.32 -14.55 18.79
CA VAL A 236 -8.62 -13.28 18.11
C VAL A 236 -9.13 -12.24 19.12
N GLY A 237 -8.23 -11.37 19.58
CA GLY A 237 -8.58 -10.14 20.28
C GLY A 237 -8.79 -9.01 19.28
N ALA A 238 -9.88 -8.26 19.43
CA ALA A 238 -10.06 -7.00 18.72
C ALA A 238 -8.87 -6.07 19.03
N CYS A 239 -8.36 -5.37 18.00
CA CYS A 239 -7.40 -4.27 18.20
C CYS A 239 -8.12 -3.09 18.90
N THR A 240 -8.29 -3.17 20.22
CA THR A 240 -8.81 -2.08 21.06
C THR A 240 -7.69 -1.39 21.81
#